data_AF-A0A1Q5SS74-F1
#
_entry.id   AF-A0A1Q5SS74-F1
#
_cell.length_a   1.000
_cell.length_b   1.000
_cell.length_c   1.000
_cell.angle_alpha   90.00
_cell.angle_beta   90.00
_cell.angle_gamma   90.00
#
_symmetry.space_group_name_H-M   'P 1'
#
loop_
_entity.id
_entity.type
_entity.pdbx_description
1 polymer ?
#
loop_
_entity_poly.entity_id
_entity_poly.type
_entity_poly.pdbx_seq_one_letter_code
_entity_poly.pdbx_strand_id
1 'polypeptide(L)'
;MCFFVGYFYDECRHVRFALHLFCDALFAQLQRINDAEQRELFWLPFDPDLPDCEPYCLFNEDGFPFSSDEPGTGNALWWVFNLSEACPECERIREMWGL
;
A
#
# COMPACT_ATOMS: atom_id res chain seq x y z
N MET A 1 -2.23 10.64 -7.54
CA MET A 1 -1.81 9.83 -6.37
C MET A 1 -2.69 8.60 -6.25
N CYS A 2 -2.09 7.45 -5.96
CA CYS A 2 -2.83 6.23 -5.63
C CYS A 2 -3.41 6.34 -4.22
N PHE A 3 -4.54 5.70 -3.98
CA PHE A 3 -5.19 5.70 -2.67
C PHE A 3 -5.32 4.30 -2.11
N PHE A 4 -5.15 4.17 -0.80
CA PHE A 4 -5.09 2.89 -0.12
C PHE A 4 -6.10 2.78 1.02
N VAL A 5 -6.45 1.55 1.37
CA VAL A 5 -6.99 1.20 2.68
C VAL A 5 -5.84 0.72 3.55
N GLY A 6 -5.65 1.33 4.71
CA GLY A 6 -4.67 0.90 5.69
C GLY A 6 -5.26 -0.15 6.64
N TYR A 7 -4.54 -1.24 6.88
CA TYR A 7 -4.83 -2.22 7.92
C TYR A 7 -3.73 -2.10 8.97
N PHE A 8 -4.12 -1.71 10.18
CA PHE A 8 -3.21 -1.55 11.31
C PHE A 8 -3.42 -2.68 12.30
N TYR A 9 -2.37 -3.45 12.58
CA TYR A 9 -2.40 -4.56 13.54
C TYR A 9 -1.90 -4.05 14.90
N ASP A 10 -2.82 -3.77 15.83
CA ASP A 10 -2.51 -3.05 17.07
C ASP A 10 -1.47 -3.76 17.95
N GLU A 11 -1.54 -5.09 18.05
CA GLU A 11 -0.65 -5.88 18.91
C GLU A 11 0.82 -5.81 18.47
N CYS A 12 1.08 -5.84 17.15
CA CYS A 12 2.44 -5.89 16.60
C CYS A 12 2.87 -4.61 15.88
N ARG A 13 1.97 -3.63 15.75
CA ARG A 13 2.18 -2.33 15.08
C ARG A 13 2.50 -2.42 13.59
N HIS A 14 2.36 -3.60 12.98
CA HIS A 14 2.53 -3.74 11.54
C HIS A 14 1.40 -3.05 10.78
N VAL A 15 1.74 -2.59 9.58
CA VAL A 15 0.80 -1.95 8.66
C VAL A 15 0.81 -2.68 7.34
N ARG A 16 -0.40 -2.89 6.81
CA ARG A 16 -0.60 -3.36 5.44
C ARG A 16 -1.46 -2.37 4.69
N PHE A 17 -1.09 -2.08 3.46
CA PHE A 17 -1.88 -1.24 2.57
C PHE A 17 -2.52 -2.10 1.49
N ALA A 18 -3.81 -1.89 1.26
CA ALA A 18 -4.52 -2.44 0.11
C ALA A 18 -4.86 -1.30 -0.85
N LEU A 19 -4.44 -1.42 -2.09
CA LEU A 19 -4.72 -0.41 -3.12
C LEU A 19 -6.23 -0.32 -3.35
N HIS A 20 -6.78 0.87 -3.20
CA HIS A 20 -8.20 1.17 -3.38
C HIS A 20 -8.48 1.84 -4.73
N LEU A 21 -7.68 2.85 -5.09
CA LEU A 21 -7.79 3.57 -6.35
C LEU A 21 -6.42 3.80 -6.97
N PHE A 22 -6.31 3.55 -8.27
CA PHE A 22 -5.14 3.86 -9.06
C PHE A 22 -5.06 5.37 -9.34
N CYS A 23 -3.84 5.92 -9.40
CA CYS A 23 -3.63 7.21 -10.05
C CYS A 23 -3.67 7.06 -11.58
N ASP A 24 -3.84 8.17 -12.29
CA ASP A 24 -3.85 8.17 -13.77
C ASP A 24 -2.55 7.59 -14.35
N ALA A 25 -1.41 7.81 -13.70
CA ALA A 25 -0.13 7.29 -14.16
C ALA A 25 -0.09 5.75 -14.09
N LEU A 26 -0.43 5.16 -12.93
CA LEU A 26 -0.47 3.71 -12.77
C LEU A 26 -1.57 3.08 -13.64
N PHE A 27 -2.73 3.75 -13.78
CA PHE A 27 -3.79 3.32 -14.67
C PHE A 27 -3.32 3.27 -16.13
N ALA A 28 -2.63 4.31 -16.61
CA ALA A 28 -2.06 4.33 -17.96
C ALA A 28 -1.05 3.19 -18.15
N GLN A 29 -0.22 2.88 -17.14
CA GLN A 29 0.70 1.74 -17.21
C GLN A 29 -0.03 0.41 -17.32
N LEU A 30 -1.09 0.20 -16.51
CA LEU A 30 -1.93 -0.98 -16.61
C LEU A 30 -2.62 -1.12 -17.97
N GLN A 31 -3.02 0.00 -18.58
CA GLN A 31 -3.57 -0.02 -19.93
C GLN A 31 -2.53 -0.42 -20.98
N ARG A 32 -1.28 0.06 -20.87
CA ARG A 32 -0.19 -0.33 -21.78
C ARG A 32 0.08 -1.84 -21.79
N ILE A 33 -0.04 -2.51 -20.64
CA ILE A 33 0.15 -3.97 -20.57
C ILE A 33 -0.89 -4.71 -21.44
N ASN A 34 -2.06 -4.12 -21.67
CA ASN A 34 -3.09 -4.70 -22.53
C ASN A 34 -2.92 -4.34 -24.02
N ASP A 35 -1.99 -3.45 -24.36
CA ASP A 35 -1.66 -3.05 -25.73
C ASP A 35 -0.44 -3.83 -26.24
N ALA A 36 -0.59 -4.54 -27.36
CA ALA A 36 0.44 -5.40 -27.91
C ALA A 36 1.65 -4.62 -28.45
N GLU A 37 1.43 -3.46 -29.07
CA GLU A 37 2.52 -2.63 -29.60
C GLU A 37 3.31 -1.99 -28.45
N GLN A 38 2.60 -1.53 -27.41
CA GLN A 38 3.24 -0.95 -26.22
C GLN A 38 4.07 -1.97 -25.44
N ARG A 39 3.60 -3.22 -25.34
CA ARG A 39 4.33 -4.31 -24.67
C ARG A 39 5.69 -4.61 -25.29
N GLU A 40 5.85 -4.46 -26.60
CA GLU A 40 7.12 -4.70 -27.28
C GLU A 40 8.12 -3.54 -27.09
N LEU A 41 7.61 -2.33 -26.85
CA LEU A 41 8.40 -1.12 -26.73
C LEU A 41 8.91 -0.85 -25.30
N PHE A 42 8.28 -1.41 -24.27
CA PHE A 42 8.63 -1.18 -22.87
C PHE A 42 9.01 -2.49 -22.15
N TRP A 43 10.27 -2.58 -21.73
CA TRP A 43 10.84 -3.77 -21.06
C TRP A 43 10.21 -4.07 -19.69
N LEU A 44 9.77 -3.04 -18.95
CA LEU A 44 9.12 -3.19 -17.65
C LEU A 44 7.64 -2.79 -17.73
N PRO A 45 6.71 -3.62 -17.22
CA PRO A 45 5.28 -3.29 -17.18
C PRO A 45 4.96 -2.14 -16.22
N PHE A 46 5.82 -1.91 -15.21
CA PHE A 46 5.67 -0.87 -14.19
C PHE A 46 6.94 -0.05 -14.03
N ASP A 47 6.79 1.26 -13.94
CA ASP A 47 7.86 2.17 -13.53
C ASP A 47 7.88 2.23 -11.99
N PRO A 48 8.93 1.70 -11.33
CA PRO A 48 9.01 1.69 -9.89
C PRO A 48 9.22 3.09 -9.31
N ASP A 49 9.69 4.05 -10.11
CA ASP A 49 10.03 5.39 -9.66
C ASP A 49 8.89 6.39 -9.88
N LEU A 50 7.68 5.89 -10.18
CA LEU A 50 6.50 6.73 -10.33
C LEU A 50 6.21 7.51 -9.04
N PRO A 51 6.21 8.86 -9.09
CA PRO A 51 5.82 9.66 -7.94
C PRO A 51 4.38 9.33 -7.52
N ASP A 52 4.12 9.34 -6.22
CA ASP A 52 2.78 9.22 -5.62
C ASP A 52 2.07 7.85 -5.79
N CYS A 53 2.83 6.78 -6.05
CA CYS A 53 2.30 5.42 -6.17
C CYS A 53 2.57 4.52 -4.95
N GLU A 54 3.58 4.86 -4.13
CA GLU A 54 3.86 4.12 -2.91
C GLU A 54 2.89 4.50 -1.78
N PRO A 55 2.47 3.54 -0.95
CA PRO A 55 1.69 3.86 0.23
C PRO A 55 2.55 4.60 1.27
N TYR A 56 2.02 5.67 1.85
CA TYR A 56 2.65 6.36 2.97
C TYR A 56 1.61 6.84 3.98
N CYS A 57 2.02 6.88 5.25
CA CYS A 57 1.23 7.47 6.32
C CYS A 57 2.15 8.05 7.39
N LEU A 58 1.66 9.07 8.07
CA LEU A 58 2.25 9.59 9.28
C LEU A 58 1.71 8.82 10.49
N PHE A 59 2.55 8.68 11.51
CA PHE A 59 2.19 8.08 12.79
C PHE A 59 2.23 9.14 13.89
N ASN A 60 1.33 9.02 14.86
CA ASN A 60 1.34 9.82 16.07
C ASN A 60 2.42 9.34 17.05
N GLU A 61 2.56 10.03 18.18
CA GLU A 61 3.56 9.70 19.22
C GLU A 61 3.36 8.29 19.82
N ASP A 62 2.14 7.79 19.82
CA ASP A 62 1.77 6.46 20.31
C ASP A 62 2.00 5.34 19.27
N GLY A 63 2.49 5.68 18.07
CA GLY A 63 2.74 4.72 16.98
C GLY A 63 1.49 4.27 16.25
N PHE A 64 0.39 5.00 16.37
CA PHE A 64 -0.84 4.79 15.60
C PHE A 64 -0.86 5.70 14.37
N PRO A 65 -1.42 5.24 13.24
CA PRO A 65 -1.53 6.07 12.06
C PRO A 65 -2.48 7.25 12.33
N PHE A 66 -2.18 8.41 11.75
CA PHE A 66 -3.13 9.53 11.78
C PHE A 66 -4.42 9.13 11.04
N SER A 67 -5.55 9.27 11.73
CA SER A 67 -6.88 8.99 11.20
C SER A 67 -7.61 10.23 10.69
N SER A 68 -6.95 11.40 10.70
CA SER A 68 -7.53 12.66 10.21
C SER A 68 -7.33 12.81 8.71
N ASP A 69 -8.38 13.22 8.00
CA ASP A 69 -8.40 13.55 6.57
C ASP A 69 -7.59 14.83 6.23
N GLU A 70 -6.63 15.21 7.07
CA GLU A 70 -5.83 16.39 6.85
C GLU A 70 -4.86 16.17 5.67
N PRO A 71 -4.83 17.09 4.69
CA PRO A 71 -3.89 16.99 3.58
C PRO A 71 -2.45 16.83 4.08
N GLY A 72 -1.77 15.76 3.66
CA GLY A 72 -0.38 15.47 4.03
C GLY A 72 -0.19 14.38 5.10
N THR A 73 -1.25 13.87 5.72
CA THR A 73 -1.16 12.78 6.72
C THR A 73 -0.89 11.40 6.10
N GLY A 74 -1.16 11.22 4.80
CA GLY A 74 -0.97 9.96 4.10
C GLY A 74 -1.76 9.89 2.80
N ASN A 75 -1.63 8.77 2.10
CA ASN A 75 -2.51 8.39 0.99
C ASN A 75 -3.38 7.16 1.31
N ALA A 76 -3.53 6.84 2.60
CA ALA A 76 -4.55 5.93 3.10
C ALA A 76 -5.86 6.69 3.35
N LEU A 77 -6.92 6.34 2.64
CA LEU A 77 -8.24 7.00 2.73
C LEU A 77 -8.97 6.66 4.03
N TRP A 78 -8.76 5.47 4.56
CA TRP A 78 -9.29 5.06 5.84
C TRP A 78 -8.48 3.90 6.42
N TRP A 79 -8.67 3.68 7.72
CA TRP A 79 -7.99 2.66 8.50
C TRP A 79 -8.95 1.59 9.02
N VAL A 80 -8.54 0.34 8.87
CA VAL A 80 -9.11 -0.82 9.54
C VAL A 80 -8.17 -1.22 10.66
N PHE A 81 -8.59 -1.03 11.90
CA PHE A 81 -7.85 -1.47 13.08
C PHE A 81 -8.15 -2.95 13.30
N ASN A 82 -7.20 -3.80 12.90
CA ASN A 82 -7.37 -5.24 12.92
C ASN A 82 -6.91 -5.79 14.27
N LEU A 83 -7.88 -6.14 15.12
CA LEU A 83 -7.66 -6.68 16.45
C LEU A 83 -7.87 -8.19 16.54
N SER A 84 -8.33 -8.83 15.46
CA SER A 84 -8.79 -10.22 15.48
C SER A 84 -8.10 -11.12 14.47
N GLU A 85 -7.64 -10.59 13.33
CA GLU A 85 -6.91 -11.39 12.36
C GLU A 85 -5.41 -11.39 12.68
N ALA A 86 -4.76 -12.52 12.44
CA ALA A 86 -3.32 -12.62 12.57
C ALA A 86 -2.62 -11.70 11.56
N CYS A 87 -1.57 -11.03 12.02
CA CYS A 87 -0.74 -10.20 11.15
C CYS A 87 0.02 -11.11 10.17
N PRO A 88 -0.18 -10.97 8.84
CA PRO A 88 0.47 -11.83 7.85
C PRO A 88 1.99 -11.73 7.89
N GLU A 89 2.53 -10.56 8.25
CA GLU A 89 3.97 -10.38 8.38
C GLU A 89 4.52 -11.11 9.61
N CYS A 90 3.79 -11.10 10.73
CA CYS A 90 4.16 -11.90 11.89
C CYS A 90 4.07 -13.40 11.59
N GLU A 91 3.07 -13.85 10.82
CA GLU A 91 2.96 -15.24 10.38
C GLU A 91 4.14 -15.63 9.49
N ARG A 92 4.47 -14.81 8.50
CA ARG A 92 5.63 -15.01 7.62
C ARG A 92 6.93 -15.12 8.42
N ILE A 93 7.13 -14.24 9.42
CA ILE A 93 8.28 -14.31 10.32
C ILE A 93 8.24 -15.61 11.15
N ARG A 94 7.09 -16.02 11.70
CA ARG A 94 7.01 -17.29 12.46
C ARG A 94 7.38 -18.49 11.58
N GLU A 95 6.87 -18.55 10.36
CA GLU A 95 7.18 -19.61 9.39
C GLU A 95 8.67 -19.64 9.03
N MET A 96 9.28 -18.47 8.76
CA MET A 96 10.71 -18.37 8.44
C MET A 96 11.61 -18.87 9.58
N TRP A 97 11.16 -18.74 10.82
CA TRP A 97 11.95 -19.06 12.02
C TRP A 97 11.49 -20.37 12.70
N GLY A 98 10.48 -21.06 12.17
CA GLY A 98 9.96 -22.32 12.71
C GLY A 98 9.30 -22.20 14.10
N LEU A 99 8.67 -21.05 14.37
CA LEU A 99 8.00 -20.71 15.64
C LEU A 99 6.49 -20.95 15.60
#